data_AF-A0A7Y3DPU3-F1
#
_entry.id   AF-A0A7Y3DPU3-F1
#
_cell.length_a   1.000
_cell.length_b   1.000
_cell.length_c   1.000
_cell.angle_alpha   90.00
_cell.angle_beta   90.00
_cell.angle_gamma   90.00
#
_symmetry.space_group_name_H-M   'P 1'
#
loop_
_entity.id
_entity.type
_entity.pdbx_description
1 polymer ?
#
loop_
_entity_poly.entity_id
_entity_poly.type
_entity_poly.pdbx_seq_one_letter_code
_entity_poly.pdbx_strand_id
1 'polypeptide(L)'
;NTNFYPVILGAVLFGIGIALLIERYGAHKDIRGLGLGGAIAINLCGAGVLLTWLLVSPLDIPLRGYIILWSIAIIVLIVGLAELIAKTWRY
;
A
#
# COMPACT_ATOMS: atom_id res chain seq x y z
N ASN A 1 1.55 -17.61 12.67
CA ASN A 1 2.41 -16.96 11.65
C ASN A 1 2.95 -15.64 12.21
N THR A 2 4.04 -15.66 12.97
CA THR A 2 4.55 -14.50 13.74
C THR A 2 5.09 -13.36 12.88
N ASN A 3 5.41 -13.63 11.62
CA ASN A 3 6.03 -12.66 10.72
C ASN A 3 5.01 -11.81 9.94
N PHE A 4 3.71 -12.14 9.99
CA PHE A 4 2.69 -11.42 9.21
C PHE A 4 2.66 -9.93 9.56
N TYR A 5 2.48 -9.58 10.84
CA TYR A 5 2.40 -8.18 11.25
C TYR A 5 3.70 -7.40 11.02
N PRO A 6 4.89 -7.93 11.37
CA PRO A 6 6.15 -7.28 11.01
C PRO A 6 6.33 -7.04 9.51
N VAL A 7 5.91 -7.98 8.65
CA VAL A 7 6.04 -7.85 7.19
C VAL A 7 5.09 -6.78 6.65
N ILE A 8 3.84 -6.74 7.11
CA ILE A 8 2.88 -5.70 6.72
C ILE A 8 3.36 -4.33 7.20
N LEU A 9 3.83 -4.22 8.44
CA LEU A 9 4.39 -2.96 8.97
C LEU A 9 5.61 -2.52 8.15
N GLY A 10 6.51 -3.46 7.81
CA GLY A 10 7.67 -3.19 6.97
C GLY A 10 7.28 -2.66 5.59
N ALA A 11 6.22 -3.21 4.97
CA ALA A 11 5.68 -2.72 3.71
C ALA A 11 5.17 -1.28 3.80
N VAL A 12 4.47 -0.94 4.89
CA VAL A 12 3.99 0.42 5.14
C VAL A 12 5.16 1.38 5.36
N LEU A 13 6.15 1.01 6.19
CA LEU A 13 7.34 1.82 6.42
C LEU A 13 8.16 2.03 5.14
N PHE A 14 8.27 1.00 4.30
CA PHE A 14 8.90 1.09 2.99
C PHE A 14 8.14 2.05 2.07
N GLY A 15 6.80 1.97 2.05
CA GLY A 15 5.95 2.91 1.32
C GLY A 15 6.10 4.36 1.80
N ILE A 16 6.25 4.59 3.11
CA ILE A 16 6.56 5.91 3.68
C ILE A 16 7.93 6.39 3.20
N GLY A 17 8.93 5.50 3.15
CA GLY A 17 10.23 5.81 2.57
C GLY A 17 10.13 6.26 1.11
N ILE A 18 9.34 5.55 0.30
CA ILE A 18 9.05 5.95 -1.09
C ILE A 18 8.36 7.30 -1.14
N ALA A 19 7.34 7.54 -0.30
CA ALA A 19 6.64 8.82 -0.22
C ALA A 19 7.60 9.99 0.06
N LEU A 20 8.55 9.81 0.99
CA LEU A 20 9.59 10.80 1.29
C LEU A 20 10.57 11.02 0.13
N LEU A 21 10.95 9.96 -0.59
CA LEU A 21 11.78 10.08 -1.78
C LEU A 21 11.04 10.83 -2.89
N ILE A 22 9.76 10.53 -3.12
CA ILE A 22 8.92 11.25 -4.08
C ILE A 22 8.81 12.73 -3.68
N GLU A 23 8.63 13.05 -2.40
CA GLU A 23 8.58 14.45 -1.95
C GLU A 23 9.90 15.17 -2.24
N ARG A 24 11.04 14.51 -1.94
CA ARG A 24 12.36 15.11 -2.12
C ARG A 24 12.72 15.33 -3.58
N TYR A 25 12.39 14.38 -4.46
CA TYR A 25 12.85 14.38 -5.86
C TYR A 25 11.75 14.75 -6.87
N GLY A 26 10.48 14.69 -6.47
CA GLY A 26 9.30 14.98 -7.30
C GLY A 26 8.93 16.45 -7.38
N ALA A 27 9.54 17.32 -6.55
CA ALA A 27 9.27 18.76 -6.54
C ALA A 27 9.44 19.43 -7.91
N HIS A 28 10.43 19.02 -8.71
CA HIS A 28 10.64 19.54 -10.07
C HIS A 28 9.58 19.08 -11.10
N LYS A 29 8.75 18.09 -10.75
CA LYS A 29 7.70 17.53 -11.61
C LYS A 29 6.29 17.86 -11.11
N ASP A 30 6.17 18.73 -10.12
CA ASP A 30 4.89 19.12 -9.52
C ASP A 30 4.15 17.93 -8.90
N ILE A 31 4.91 17.00 -8.29
CA ILE A 31 4.40 15.79 -7.64
C ILE A 31 4.60 15.93 -6.12
N ARG A 32 3.52 15.75 -5.35
CA ARG A 32 3.56 15.74 -3.88
C ARG A 32 3.70 14.31 -3.35
N GLY A 33 4.84 14.01 -2.76
CA GLY A 33 5.12 12.74 -2.09
C GLY A 33 4.57 12.65 -0.68
N LEU A 34 4.39 13.75 0.06
CA LEU A 34 3.72 13.75 1.38
C LEU A 34 2.21 14.07 1.30
N GLY A 35 1.69 14.26 0.09
CA GLY A 35 0.26 14.40 -0.19
C GLY A 35 -0.37 13.11 -0.69
N LEU A 36 -1.31 13.23 -1.64
CA LEU A 36 -2.01 12.08 -2.23
C LEU A 36 -1.03 11.10 -2.92
N GLY A 37 0.08 11.58 -3.50
CA GLY A 37 1.12 10.70 -4.07
C GLY A 37 1.77 9.76 -3.03
N GLY A 38 1.92 10.23 -1.79
CA GLY A 38 2.42 9.41 -0.69
C GLY A 38 1.43 8.37 -0.22
N ALA A 39 0.16 8.76 -0.09
CA ALA A 39 -0.92 7.85 0.25
C ALA A 39 -1.01 6.70 -0.77
N ILE A 40 -0.90 7.01 -2.06
CA ILE A 40 -0.84 6.00 -3.13
C ILE A 40 0.35 5.06 -2.94
N ALA A 41 1.56 5.59 -2.72
CA ALA A 41 2.76 4.76 -2.53
C ALA A 41 2.63 3.81 -1.34
N ILE A 42 2.12 4.31 -0.21
CA ILE A 42 1.90 3.51 1.00
C ILE A 42 0.84 2.44 0.76
N ASN A 43 -0.30 2.80 0.17
CA ASN A 43 -1.41 1.88 -0.12
C ASN A 43 -0.97 0.76 -1.07
N LEU A 44 -0.24 1.09 -2.14
CA LEU A 44 0.24 0.09 -3.10
C LEU A 44 1.28 -0.86 -2.46
N CYS A 45 2.19 -0.35 -1.63
CA CYS A 45 3.15 -1.20 -0.93
C CYS A 45 2.46 -2.13 0.07
N GLY A 46 1.57 -1.60 0.92
CA GLY A 46 0.84 -2.37 1.91
C GLY A 46 -0.09 -3.41 1.28
N ALA A 47 -0.90 -3.01 0.29
CA ALA A 47 -1.81 -3.91 -0.41
C ALA A 47 -1.06 -4.97 -1.23
N GLY A 48 0.03 -4.61 -1.91
CA GLY A 48 0.84 -5.54 -2.69
C GLY A 48 1.44 -6.64 -1.83
N VAL A 49 2.00 -6.30 -0.67
CA VAL A 49 2.53 -7.28 0.27
C VAL A 49 1.41 -8.13 0.90
N LEU A 50 0.29 -7.51 1.27
CA LEU A 50 -0.87 -8.25 1.79
C LEU A 50 -1.42 -9.26 0.77
N LEU A 51 -1.55 -8.87 -0.49
CA LEU A 51 -1.98 -9.75 -1.58
C LEU A 51 -0.98 -10.88 -1.81
N THR A 52 0.31 -10.57 -1.86
CA THR A 52 1.36 -11.58 -2.02
C THR A 52 1.28 -12.60 -0.88
N TRP A 53 1.05 -12.14 0.34
CA TRP A 53 0.89 -13.03 1.49
C TRP A 53 -0.36 -13.90 1.40
N LEU A 54 -1.52 -13.33 1.01
CA LEU A 54 -2.77 -14.06 0.82
C LEU A 54 -2.69 -15.11 -0.30
N LEU A 55 -1.87 -14.87 -1.33
CA LEU A 55 -1.69 -15.78 -2.47
C LEU A 55 -0.66 -16.89 -2.21
N VAL A 56 0.43 -16.57 -1.50
CA VAL A 56 1.59 -17.47 -1.37
C VAL A 56 1.59 -18.24 -0.05
N SER A 57 1.09 -17.64 1.03
CA SER A 57 1.13 -18.26 2.36
C SER A 57 -0.27 -18.62 2.82
N PRO A 58 -0.58 -19.90 3.09
CA PRO A 58 -1.80 -20.25 3.80
C PRO A 58 -1.71 -19.61 5.19
N LEU A 59 -2.54 -18.59 5.42
CA LEU A 59 -2.69 -18.02 6.75
C LEU A 59 -3.52 -18.99 7.58
N ASP A 60 -2.95 -19.45 8.69
CA ASP A 60 -3.61 -20.29 9.67
C ASP A 60 -4.58 -19.44 10.51
N ILE A 61 -5.60 -18.88 9.85
CA ILE A 61 -6.59 -17.95 10.38
C ILE A 61 -8.00 -18.46 10.11
N PRO A 62 -8.99 -18.13 10.95
CA PRO A 62 -10.39 -18.46 10.68
C PRO A 62 -10.86 -17.85 9.34
N LEU A 63 -11.82 -18.50 8.68
CA LEU A 63 -12.39 -18.04 7.39
C LEU A 63 -12.83 -16.57 7.44
N ARG A 64 -13.40 -16.12 8.55
CA ARG A 64 -13.77 -14.70 8.76
C ARG A 64 -12.56 -13.76 8.63
N GLY A 65 -11.41 -14.14 9.19
CA GLY A 65 -10.18 -13.36 9.08
C GLY A 65 -9.69 -13.29 7.63
N TYR A 66 -9.78 -14.41 6.91
CA TYR A 66 -9.41 -14.47 5.49
C TYR A 66 -10.28 -13.54 4.64
N ILE A 67 -11.61 -13.57 4.82
CA ILE A 67 -12.55 -12.68 4.12
C ILE A 67 -12.21 -11.21 4.41
N ILE A 68 -12.00 -10.84 5.67
CA ILE A 68 -11.68 -9.47 6.05
C ILE A 68 -10.37 -9.01 5.40
N LEU A 69 -9.32 -9.82 5.43
CA LEU A 69 -8.03 -9.46 4.83
C LEU A 69 -8.14 -9.30 3.31
N TRP A 70 -8.88 -10.17 2.63
CA TRP A 70 -9.16 -10.01 1.20
C TRP A 70 -9.94 -8.74 0.90
N SER A 71 -10.98 -8.42 1.68
CA SER A 71 -11.72 -7.18 1.52
C SER A 71 -10.82 -5.95 1.69
N ILE A 72 -9.97 -5.93 2.72
CA ILE A 72 -9.02 -4.84 2.94
C ILE A 72 -8.05 -4.73 1.76
N ALA A 73 -7.46 -5.85 1.33
CA ALA A 73 -6.52 -5.88 0.23
C ALA A 73 -7.13 -5.31 -1.07
N ILE A 74 -8.35 -5.74 -1.41
CA ILE A 74 -9.06 -5.28 -2.60
C ILE A 74 -9.41 -3.79 -2.49
N ILE A 75 -9.98 -3.36 -1.36
CA ILE A 75 -10.39 -1.95 -1.19
C ILE A 75 -9.18 -1.02 -1.27
N VAL A 76 -8.11 -1.33 -0.54
CA VAL A 76 -6.89 -0.50 -0.52
C VAL A 76 -6.25 -0.46 -1.91
N LEU A 77 -6.21 -1.60 -2.61
CA LEU A 77 -5.69 -1.66 -3.97
C LEU A 77 -6.55 -0.82 -4.94
N ILE A 78 -7.88 -0.94 -4.87
CA ILE A 78 -8.80 -0.16 -5.72
C ILE A 78 -8.62 1.33 -5.46
N VAL A 79 -8.58 1.76 -4.19
CA VAL A 79 -8.39 3.18 -3.84
C VAL A 79 -7.04 3.67 -4.38
N GLY A 80 -5.95 2.93 -4.13
CA GLY A 80 -4.63 3.30 -4.62
C GLY A 80 -4.55 3.37 -6.16
N LEU A 81 -5.18 2.44 -6.87
CA LEU A 81 -5.26 2.46 -8.34
C LEU A 81 -6.16 3.57 -8.87
N ALA A 82 -7.29 3.86 -8.23
CA ALA A 82 -8.21 4.91 -8.62
C ALA A 82 -7.55 6.29 -8.47
N GLU A 83 -6.90 6.54 -7.35
CA GLU A 83 -6.09 7.74 -7.12
C GLU A 83 -4.95 7.82 -8.14
N LEU A 84 -4.35 6.68 -8.47
CA LEU A 84 -3.29 6.63 -9.47
C LEU A 84 -3.81 7.03 -10.87
N ILE A 85 -4.93 6.47 -11.31
CA ILE A 85 -5.51 6.76 -12.63
C ILE A 85 -6.01 8.22 -12.70
N ALA A 86 -6.59 8.72 -11.62
CA ALA A 86 -7.07 10.08 -11.51
C ALA A 86 -5.94 11.13 -11.49
N LYS A 87 -4.67 10.69 -11.43
CA LYS A 87 -3.48 11.56 -11.34
C LYS A 87 -3.57 12.58 -10.20
N THR A 88 -4.23 12.22 -9.10
CA THR A 88 -4.46 13.11 -7.96
C THR A 88 -3.16 13.54 -7.25
N TRP A 89 -2.03 12.95 -7.64
CA TRP A 89 -0.70 13.33 -7.17
C TRP A 89 -0.10 14.56 -7.90
N ARG A 90 -0.65 14.98 -9.04
CA ARG A 90 -0.26 16.21 -9.77
C ARG A 90 -1.12 17.38 -9.30
N TYR A 91 -0.55 18.58 -9.29
CA TYR A 91 -1.29 19.83 -9.08
C TYR A 91 -2.40 20.03 -10.11
#